data_AF-A0A953RBH1-F1
#
_entry.id   AF-A0A953RBH1-F1
#
_cell.length_a   1.000
_cell.length_b   1.000
_cell.length_c   1.000
_cell.angle_alpha   90.00
_cell.angle_beta   90.00
_cell.angle_gamma   90.00
#
_symmetry.space_group_name_H-M   'P 1'
#
loop_
_entity.id
_entity.type
_entity.pdbx_description
1 polymer ?
#
loop_
_entity_poly.entity_id
_entity_poly.type
_entity_poly.pdbx_seq_one_letter_code
_entity_poly.pdbx_strand_id
1 'polypeptide(L)' 'MNLVNLAPDIQEEILFLPKVSAGRFPLNETTLRNIACQPLWDRQRAAWRKLRLERPC' A
#
# COMPACT_ATOMS: atom_id res chain seq x y z
N MET A 1 11.69 10.77 0.45
CA MET A 1 11.13 9.55 1.08
C MET A 1 10.20 9.97 2.19
N ASN A 2 8.89 9.68 2.09
CA ASN A 2 7.86 10.05 3.08
C ASN A 2 7.05 8.83 3.57
N LEU A 3 7.62 7.63 3.43
CA LEU A 3 6.94 6.35 3.73
C LEU A 3 6.75 6.10 5.24
N VAL A 4 7.30 6.97 6.10
CA VAL A 4 7.04 7.01 7.55
C VAL A 4 5.64 7.53 7.89
N ASN A 5 4.94 8.18 6.95
CA ASN A 5 3.61 8.75 7.20
C ASN A 5 2.46 7.75 6.97
N LEU A 6 2.77 6.48 6.68
CA LEU A 6 1.76 5.45 6.51
C LEU A 6 1.11 5.10 7.85
N ALA A 7 -0.16 4.70 7.81
CA ALA A 7 -0.85 4.15 8.96
C ALA A 7 -0.08 2.91 9.48
N PRO A 8 0.07 2.76 10.81
CA PRO A 8 0.87 1.67 11.39
C PRO A 8 0.46 0.27 10.90
N ASP A 9 -0.85 0.02 10.77
CA ASP A 9 -1.40 -1.24 10.27
C ASP A 9 -1.00 -1.53 8.82
N ILE A 10 -0.90 -0.51 7.98
CA ILE A 10 -0.45 -0.65 6.59
C ILE A 10 1.05 -0.98 6.54
N GLN A 11 1.86 -0.35 7.39
CA GLN A 11 3.29 -0.66 7.47
C GLN A 11 3.53 -2.11 7.90
N GLU A 12 2.76 -2.59 8.88
CA GLU A 12 2.82 -3.99 9.31
C GLU A 12 2.43 -4.94 8.18
N GLU A 13 1.31 -4.68 7.48
CA GLU A 13 0.91 -5.50 6.34
C GLU A 13 2.00 -5.57 5.27
N ILE A 14 2.69 -4.46 4.98
CA ILE A 14 3.79 -4.41 4.01
C ILE A 14 4.94 -5.33 4.41
N LEU A 15 5.29 -5.37 5.70
CA LEU A 15 6.38 -6.23 6.21
C LEU A 15 6.09 -7.72 6.02
N PHE A 16 4.81 -8.10 6.05
CA PHE A 16 4.35 -9.49 5.92
C PHE A 16 3.81 -9.83 4.53
N LEU A 17 3.99 -8.96 3.53
CA LEU A 17 3.56 -9.25 2.16
C LEU A 17 4.27 -10.51 1.62
N PRO A 18 3.53 -11.47 1.04
CA PRO A 18 4.15 -12.65 0.46
C PRO A 18 5.05 -12.22 -0.70
N LYS A 19 6.24 -12.83 -0.79
CA LYS A 19 7.11 -12.64 -1.95
C LYS A 19 6.38 -13.10 -3.20
N VAL A 20 6.11 -12.18 -4.12
CA VAL A 20 5.48 -12.50 -5.39
C VAL A 20 6.44 -13.36 -6.20
N SER A 21 6.08 -14.63 -6.38
CA SER A 21 6.94 -15.63 -7.05
C SER A 21 6.73 -15.67 -8.57
N ALA A 22 5.64 -15.07 -9.07
CA ALA A 22 5.38 -14.87 -10.50
C ALA A 22 4.41 -13.70 -10.71
N GLY A 23 4.68 -12.84 -11.71
CA GLY A 23 3.84 -11.69 -12.07
C GLY A 23 4.32 -10.33 -11.54
N ARG A 24 3.73 -9.25 -12.05
CA ARG A 24 4.02 -7.86 -11.63
C ARG A 24 3.21 -7.57 -10.37
N PHE A 25 3.89 -7.29 -9.25
CA PHE A 25 3.19 -6.86 -8.04
C PHE A 25 2.57 -5.48 -8.28
N PRO A 26 1.25 -5.29 -8.06
CA PRO A 26 0.58 -4.01 -8.32
C PRO A 26 1.01 -2.89 -7.34
N LEU A 27 1.67 -3.26 -6.26
CA LEU A 27 2.23 -2.36 -5.25
C LEU A 27 3.63 -1.91 -5.68
N ASN A 28 3.71 -0.70 -6.23
CA ASN A 28 4.95 0.00 -6.50
C ASN A 28 5.13 1.19 -5.54
N GLU A 29 6.35 1.73 -5.49
CA GLU A 29 6.70 2.84 -4.59
C GLU A 29 5.84 4.08 -4.83
N THR A 30 5.49 4.37 -6.10
CA THR A 30 4.63 5.51 -6.47
C THR A 30 3.24 5.39 -5.83
N THR A 31 2.62 4.22 -5.88
CA THR A 31 1.30 3.99 -5.27
C THR A 31 1.38 4.12 -3.75
N LEU A 32 2.40 3.55 -3.12
CA LEU A 32 2.63 3.69 -1.68
C LEU A 32 2.85 5.15 -1.27
N ARG A 33 3.59 5.90 -2.08
CA ARG A 33 3.83 7.34 -1.86
C ARG A 33 2.52 8.13 -1.93
N ASN A 34 1.65 7.83 -2.88
CA ASN A 34 0.34 8.49 -2.99
C ASN A 34 -0.56 8.22 -1.78
N ILE A 35 -0.50 7.01 -1.22
CA ILE A 35 -1.20 6.67 0.02
C ILE A 35 -0.58 7.43 1.20
N ALA A 36 0.76 7.43 1.34
CA ALA A 36 1.47 8.14 2.40
C ALA A 36 1.28 9.66 2.39
N CYS A 37 0.93 10.25 1.24
CA CYS A 37 0.60 11.67 1.12
C CYS A 37 -0.78 12.03 1.70
N GLN A 38 -1.65 11.06 2.01
CA GLN A 38 -2.94 11.35 2.65
C GLN A 38 -2.74 11.63 4.14
N PRO A 39 -3.20 12.78 4.67
CA PRO A 39 -2.97 13.15 6.07
C PRO A 39 -3.84 12.35 7.05
N LEU A 40 -4.93 11.75 6.58
CA LEU A 40 -5.87 10.99 7.40
C LEU A 40 -5.68 9.49 7.18
N TRP A 41 -5.41 8.74 8.25
CA TRP A 41 -5.23 7.29 8.19
C TRP A 41 -6.45 6.54 7.66
N ASP A 42 -7.66 7.00 7.92
CA ASP A 42 -8.86 6.33 7.38
C ASP A 42 -8.92 6.40 5.85
N ARG A 43 -8.44 7.51 5.27
CA ARG A 43 -8.29 7.64 3.81
C ARG A 43 -7.17 6.76 3.28
N GLN A 44 -6.07 6.63 4.03
CA GLN A 44 -5.00 5.71 3.67
C GLN A 44 -5.50 4.26 3.65
N ARG A 45 -6.24 3.83 4.68
CA ARG A 45 -6.84 2.49 4.77
C ARG A 45 -7.84 2.21 3.66
N ALA A 46 -8.67 3.19 3.31
CA ALA A 46 -9.60 3.06 2.19
C ALA A 46 -8.87 2.88 0.85
N ALA A 47 -7.84 3.69 0.59
CA ALA A 47 -7.01 3.57 -0.60
C ALA A 47 -6.23 2.24 -0.64
N TRP A 48 -5.70 1.81 0.51
CA TRP A 48 -5.01 0.53 0.68
C TRP A 48 -5.91 -0.67 0.38
N ARG A 49 -7.13 -0.68 0.91
CA ARG A 49 -8.13 -1.73 0.62
C ARG A 49 -8.49 -1.78 -0.87
N LYS A 50 -8.69 -0.61 -1.50
CA LYS A 50 -8.99 -0.52 -2.93
C LYS A 50 -7.86 -1.12 -3.77
N LEU A 51 -6.61 -0.76 -3.46
CA LEU A 51 -5.43 -1.27 -4.14
C LEU A 51 -5.28 -2.80 -4.02
N ARG A 52 -5.64 -3.38 -2.87
CA ARG A 52 -5.63 -4.84 -2.66
C ARG A 52 -6.75 -5.57 -3.41
N LEU A 53 -7.86 -4.89 -3.68
CA LEU A 53 -9.03 -5.44 -4.39
C LEU A 53 -8.88 -5.33 -5.92
N GLU A 54 -8.12 -4.37 -6.41
CA GLU A 54 -7.77 -4.25 -7.83
C GLU A 54 -6.84 -5.40 -8.23
N ARG A 55 -7.44 -6.53 -8.64
CA ARG A 55 -6.72 -7.63 -9.30
C ARG A 55 -6.25 -7.10 -10.66
N PRO A 56 -4.94 -7.09 -10.96
CA PRO A 56 -4.52 -6.80 -12.33
C PRO A 56 -5.00 -7.94 -13.25
N CYS A 57 -5.65 -7.55 -14.33
CA CYS A 57 -5.93 -8.42 -15.46
C CYS A 57 -4.63 -8.96 -16.08
#